data_AF-A0A950A863-F1
#
_entry.id   AF-A0A950A863-F1
#
_cell.length_a   1.000
_cell.length_b   1.000
_cell.length_c   1.000
_cell.angle_alpha   90.00
_cell.angle_beta   90.00
_cell.angle_gamma   90.00
#
_symmetry.space_group_name_H-M   'P 1'
#
loop_
_entity.id
_entity.type
_entity.pdbx_description
1 polymer ?
#
loop_
_entity_poly.entity_id
_entity_poly.type
_entity_poly.pdbx_seq_one_letter_code
_entity_poly.pdbx_strand_id
1 'polypeptide(L)'
;MNPTAARTRISSTAFEQPYVEAVDVLIRGHLEEPRIAGSASQLLTQLYKRGRVSQFRYGDVAVGSVDLTADSHPIDVDGRPQTRVSMFGVLTEGVRHFTAYIPSPRSRMRAVEDIGACVAEILADVSAGQRVAA
;
A
#
# COMPACT_ATOMS: atom_id res chain seq x y z
N MET A 1 -0.61 41.80 12.80
CA MET A 1 -0.99 40.38 12.94
C MET A 1 -1.75 40.26 14.27
N ASN A 2 -3.03 39.92 14.26
CA ASN A 2 -3.89 39.98 15.45
C ASN A 2 -3.73 38.68 16.28
N PRO A 3 -3.23 38.73 17.53
CA PRO A 3 -2.89 37.53 18.32
C PRO A 3 -4.08 36.82 18.97
N THR A 4 -5.33 37.16 18.60
CA THR A 4 -6.56 36.52 19.08
C THR A 4 -7.06 35.37 18.18
N ALA A 5 -6.20 34.85 17.29
CA ALA A 5 -6.53 33.66 16.51
C ALA A 5 -6.75 32.47 17.45
N ALA A 6 -7.91 31.81 17.32
CA ALA A 6 -8.40 30.79 18.24
C ALA A 6 -7.33 29.73 18.59
N ARG A 7 -6.96 29.65 19.87
CA ARG A 7 -6.09 28.59 20.39
C ARG A 7 -6.83 27.26 20.35
N THR A 8 -6.31 26.31 19.59
CA THR A 8 -6.87 24.95 19.56
C THR A 8 -6.44 24.24 20.85
N ARG A 9 -7.36 23.52 21.50
CA ARG A 9 -7.05 22.74 22.71
C ARG A 9 -6.92 21.26 22.31
N ILE A 10 -5.79 20.65 22.66
CA ILE A 10 -5.56 19.21 22.48
C ILE A 10 -5.63 18.51 23.84
N SER A 11 -6.13 17.29 23.87
CA SER A 11 -6.22 16.49 25.09
C SER A 11 -5.96 15.01 24.81
N SER A 12 -5.31 14.32 25.74
CA SER A 12 -5.06 12.88 25.69
C SER A 12 -5.39 12.24 27.03
N THR A 13 -6.12 11.12 26.97
CA THR A 13 -6.42 10.27 28.13
C THR A 13 -5.57 8.99 28.14
N ALA A 14 -4.62 8.85 27.21
CA ALA A 14 -3.78 7.66 27.09
C ALA A 14 -2.58 7.66 28.07
N PHE A 15 -2.31 8.78 28.73
CA PHE A 15 -1.26 8.91 29.74
C PHE A 15 -1.79 8.52 31.12
N GLU A 16 -0.88 8.17 32.05
CA GLU A 16 -1.21 7.86 33.44
C GLU A 16 -1.99 8.99 34.14
N GLN A 17 -1.70 10.24 33.77
CA GLN A 17 -2.51 11.41 34.12
C GLN A 17 -3.06 12.05 32.84
N PRO A 18 -4.38 12.29 32.73
CA PRO A 18 -4.96 12.98 31.58
C PRO A 18 -4.26 14.32 31.31
N TYR A 19 -3.87 14.54 30.06
CA TYR A 19 -3.09 15.71 29.66
C TYR A 19 -3.90 16.63 28.76
N VAL A 20 -3.73 17.94 28.95
CA VAL A 20 -4.41 18.97 28.16
C VAL A 20 -3.50 20.17 27.92
N GLU A 21 -3.46 20.66 26.67
CA GLU A 21 -2.62 21.78 26.26
C GLU A 21 -3.31 22.67 25.23
N ALA A 22 -2.96 23.96 25.23
CA ALA A 22 -3.38 24.91 24.21
C ALA A 22 -2.26 25.09 23.18
N VAL A 23 -2.59 24.95 21.90
CA VAL A 23 -1.65 25.09 20.79
C VAL A 23 -2.09 26.20 19.84
N ASP A 24 -1.11 26.89 19.26
CA ASP A 24 -1.36 27.94 18.29
C ASP A 24 -1.61 27.38 16.88
N VAL A 25 -1.02 26.22 16.55
CA VAL A 25 -1.14 25.57 15.24
C VAL A 25 -1.30 24.06 15.42
N LEU A 26 -2.28 23.47 14.72
CA LEU A 26 -2.46 22.03 14.60
C LEU A 26 -2.20 21.61 13.15
N ILE A 27 -1.20 20.76 12.93
CA ILE A 27 -0.90 20.19 11.61
C ILE A 27 -1.42 18.76 11.58
N ARG A 28 -2.31 18.46 10.63
CA ARG A 28 -2.81 17.09 10.43
C ARG A 28 -1.84 16.30 9.56
N GLY A 29 -0.81 15.74 10.17
CA GLY A 29 0.20 14.90 9.51
C GLY A 29 -0.29 13.48 9.23
N HIS A 30 -1.37 13.31 8.46
CA HIS A 30 -1.83 12.00 8.01
C HIS A 30 -1.86 11.93 6.48
N LEU A 31 -1.50 10.78 5.93
CA LEU A 31 -1.79 10.41 4.56
C LEU A 31 -3.06 9.55 4.56
N GLU A 32 -3.91 9.71 3.56
CA GLU A 32 -5.04 8.81 3.39
C GLU A 32 -4.54 7.40 3.13
N GLU A 33 -5.22 6.42 3.71
CA GLU A 33 -4.90 5.02 3.44
C GLU A 33 -5.04 4.73 1.95
N PRO A 34 -4.07 4.02 1.34
CA PRO A 34 -4.19 3.57 -0.03
C PRO A 34 -5.41 2.64 -0.16
N ARG A 35 -6.36 3.03 -1.01
CA ARG A 35 -7.55 2.24 -1.33
C ARG A 35 -7.63 2.04 -2.83
N ILE A 36 -7.89 0.79 -3.25
CA ILE A 36 -8.24 0.54 -4.66
C ILE A 36 -9.67 1.02 -4.93
N ALA A 37 -10.57 0.75 -3.98
CA ALA A 37 -11.92 1.27 -4.01
C ALA A 37 -11.87 2.80 -3.89
N GLY A 38 -12.31 3.51 -4.94
CA GLY A 38 -12.25 4.97 -5.00
C GLY A 38 -10.90 5.56 -5.43
N SER A 39 -9.99 4.74 -5.97
CA SER A 39 -8.72 5.24 -6.52
C SER A 39 -8.93 6.25 -7.66
N ALA A 40 -8.15 7.33 -7.70
CA ALA A 40 -8.12 8.27 -8.83
C ALA A 40 -7.49 7.66 -10.10
N SER A 41 -6.81 6.51 -10.00
CA SER A 41 -6.25 5.81 -11.17
C SER A 41 -7.33 5.06 -11.93
N GLN A 42 -7.47 5.36 -13.22
CA GLN A 42 -8.40 4.67 -14.11
C GLN A 42 -8.06 3.18 -14.23
N LEU A 43 -6.77 2.82 -14.28
CA LEU A 43 -6.32 1.44 -14.35
C LEU A 43 -6.78 0.64 -13.13
N LEU A 44 -6.51 1.16 -11.93
CA LEU A 44 -6.88 0.50 -10.67
C LEU A 44 -8.39 0.39 -10.52
N THR A 45 -9.12 1.43 -10.89
CA THR A 45 -10.58 1.41 -10.93
C THR A 45 -11.11 0.29 -11.83
N GLN A 46 -10.53 0.11 -13.02
CA GLN A 46 -10.97 -0.92 -13.96
C GLN A 46 -10.59 -2.32 -13.51
N LEU A 47 -9.40 -2.51 -12.94
CA LEU A 47 -8.99 -3.79 -12.37
C LEU A 47 -9.94 -4.22 -11.24
N TYR A 48 -10.29 -3.29 -10.35
CA TYR A 48 -11.21 -3.55 -9.24
C TYR A 48 -12.63 -3.84 -9.73
N LYS A 49 -13.17 -3.01 -10.63
CA LYS A 49 -14.51 -3.21 -11.21
C LYS A 49 -14.66 -4.53 -11.96
N ARG A 50 -13.59 -5.01 -12.59
CA ARG A 50 -13.56 -6.31 -13.29
C ARG A 50 -13.28 -7.48 -12.36
N GLY A 51 -13.18 -7.23 -11.05
CA GLY A 51 -12.90 -8.24 -10.04
C GLY A 51 -11.48 -8.80 -10.09
N ARG A 52 -10.57 -8.22 -10.89
CA ARG A 52 -9.19 -8.73 -11.04
C ARG A 52 -8.28 -8.37 -9.88
N VAL A 53 -8.70 -7.45 -9.02
CA VAL A 53 -8.00 -7.12 -7.77
C VAL A 53 -9.05 -6.93 -6.69
N SER A 54 -8.76 -7.40 -5.49
CA SER A 54 -9.59 -7.21 -4.32
C SER A 54 -8.88 -6.35 -3.27
N GLN A 55 -9.65 -5.77 -2.36
CA GLN A 55 -9.10 -5.00 -1.25
C GLN A 55 -8.76 -5.96 -0.11
N PHE A 56 -7.58 -5.78 0.50
CA PHE A 56 -7.18 -6.60 1.63
C PHE A 56 -8.08 -6.33 2.85
N ARG A 57 -8.48 -7.41 3.53
CA ARG A 57 -9.39 -7.37 4.67
C ARG A 57 -8.89 -8.28 5.79
N TYR A 58 -9.07 -7.83 7.03
CA TYR A 58 -8.94 -8.67 8.21
C TYR A 58 -10.33 -8.88 8.82
N GLY A 59 -10.92 -10.05 8.54
CA GLY A 59 -12.34 -10.28 8.80
C GLY A 59 -13.22 -9.25 8.06
N ASP A 60 -14.04 -8.53 8.81
CA ASP A 60 -14.95 -7.51 8.26
C ASP A 60 -14.31 -6.12 8.11
N VAL A 61 -13.02 -5.97 8.45
CA VAL A 61 -12.33 -4.67 8.40
C VAL A 61 -11.47 -4.59 7.15
N ALA A 62 -11.72 -3.60 6.29
CA ALA A 62 -10.79 -3.22 5.23
C ALA A 62 -9.64 -2.42 5.87
N VAL A 63 -8.42 -2.94 5.79
CA VAL A 63 -7.24 -2.36 6.47
C VAL A 63 -6.37 -1.50 5.55
N GLY A 64 -6.90 -1.12 4.38
CA GLY A 64 -6.13 -0.50 3.30
C GLY A 64 -5.26 -1.52 2.56
N SER A 65 -4.81 -1.19 1.35
CA SER A 65 -4.08 -2.04 0.39
C SER A 65 -4.86 -3.08 -0.44
N VAL A 66 -4.17 -3.60 -1.44
CA VAL A 66 -4.63 -4.67 -2.33
C VAL A 66 -4.34 -6.02 -1.69
N ASP A 67 -5.23 -6.99 -1.87
CA ASP A 67 -4.96 -8.35 -1.42
C ASP A 67 -3.92 -9.01 -2.36
N LEU A 68 -2.92 -9.70 -1.81
CA LEU A 68 -1.73 -10.15 -2.53
C LEU A 68 -1.24 -11.52 -2.06
N THR A 69 -0.65 -12.26 -2.98
CA THR A 69 0.20 -13.39 -2.67
C THR A 69 1.58 -12.95 -2.13
N ALA A 70 2.30 -13.92 -1.56
CA ALA A 70 3.69 -13.78 -1.14
C ALA A 70 4.69 -13.49 -2.28
N ASP A 71 4.23 -13.48 -3.54
CA ASP A 71 5.03 -13.14 -4.73
C ASP A 71 4.58 -11.83 -5.38
N SER A 72 3.68 -11.09 -4.73
CA SER A 72 3.20 -9.76 -5.17
C SER A 72 2.20 -9.79 -6.34
N HIS A 73 1.52 -10.92 -6.54
CA HIS A 73 0.37 -11.01 -7.43
C HIS A 73 -0.93 -10.69 -6.69
N PRO A 74 -1.82 -9.86 -7.25
CA PRO A 74 -3.07 -9.56 -6.60
C PRO A 74 -4.02 -10.77 -6.61
N ILE A 75 -4.82 -10.86 -5.56
CA ILE A 75 -5.87 -11.86 -5.42
C ILE A 75 -7.18 -11.25 -5.94
N ASP A 76 -7.84 -11.97 -6.85
CA ASP A 76 -9.11 -11.57 -7.43
C ASP A 76 -10.29 -11.74 -6.44
N VAL A 77 -11.48 -11.32 -6.83
CA VAL A 77 -12.68 -11.40 -5.97
C VAL A 77 -13.12 -12.83 -5.65
N ASP A 78 -12.64 -13.82 -6.41
CA ASP A 78 -12.91 -15.24 -6.18
C ASP A 78 -11.78 -15.92 -5.39
N GLY A 79 -10.80 -15.16 -4.89
CA GLY A 79 -9.68 -15.69 -4.13
C GLY A 79 -8.56 -16.29 -5.00
N ARG A 80 -8.51 -16.02 -6.31
CA ARG A 80 -7.48 -16.57 -7.20
C ARG A 80 -6.35 -15.56 -7.48
N PRO A 81 -5.08 -16.00 -7.43
CA PRO A 81 -3.96 -15.16 -7.85
C PRO A 81 -4.03 -14.78 -9.33
N GLN A 82 -3.82 -13.50 -9.63
CA GLN A 82 -3.64 -13.00 -10.99
C GLN A 82 -2.15 -12.97 -11.36
N THR A 83 -1.58 -14.12 -11.72
CA THR A 83 -0.12 -14.30 -11.95
C THR A 83 0.48 -13.43 -13.06
N ARG A 84 -0.34 -12.89 -13.97
CA ARG A 84 0.10 -11.97 -15.04
C ARG A 84 0.09 -10.50 -14.63
N VAL A 85 -0.17 -10.21 -13.36
CA VAL A 85 -0.19 -8.88 -12.79
C VAL A 85 0.66 -8.91 -11.53
N SER A 86 1.50 -7.89 -11.37
CA SER A 86 2.30 -7.70 -10.16
C SER A 86 2.07 -6.29 -9.66
N MET A 87 1.95 -6.11 -8.34
CA MET A 87 1.69 -4.80 -7.72
C MET A 87 2.73 -4.49 -6.66
N PHE A 88 3.18 -3.24 -6.62
CA PHE A 88 4.20 -2.74 -5.69
C PHE A 88 3.87 -1.32 -5.24
N GLY A 89 4.55 -0.85 -4.20
CA GLY A 89 4.41 0.51 -3.70
C GLY A 89 3.40 0.64 -2.57
N VAL A 90 2.96 1.87 -2.30
CA VAL A 90 2.05 2.20 -1.19
C VAL A 90 0.75 1.39 -1.24
N LEU A 91 0.28 0.99 -2.42
CA LEU A 91 -0.91 0.15 -2.59
C LEU A 91 -0.79 -1.25 -2.00
N THR A 92 0.41 -1.70 -1.64
CA THR A 92 0.65 -3.00 -1.00
C THR A 92 0.93 -2.87 0.50
N GLU A 93 0.87 -1.65 1.06
CA GLU A 93 1.19 -1.36 2.45
C GLU A 93 0.21 -2.04 3.42
N GLY A 94 0.73 -2.85 4.33
CA GLY A 94 -0.05 -3.68 5.25
C GLY A 94 0.16 -5.16 4.97
N VAL A 95 0.06 -5.59 3.71
CA VAL A 95 0.51 -6.93 3.28
C VAL A 95 2.03 -6.96 3.09
N ARG A 96 2.59 -5.87 2.54
CA ARG A 96 4.02 -5.61 2.41
C ARG A 96 4.38 -4.37 3.20
N HIS A 97 5.62 -4.30 3.64
CA HIS A 97 6.17 -3.07 4.20
C HIS A 97 6.92 -2.31 3.09
N PHE A 98 6.35 -1.18 2.65
CA PHE A 98 6.93 -0.32 1.61
C PHE A 98 7.45 1.03 2.16
N THR A 99 6.84 1.53 3.24
CA THR A 99 7.05 2.88 3.74
C THR A 99 8.20 2.94 4.76
N ALA A 100 9.43 2.95 4.25
CA ALA A 100 10.66 3.35 4.99
C ALA A 100 11.95 3.25 4.14
N TYR A 101 11.87 2.94 2.84
CA TYR A 101 13.07 2.76 2.04
C TYR A 101 13.72 4.11 1.69
N ILE A 102 14.71 4.52 2.49
CA ILE A 102 15.71 5.50 2.07
C ILE A 102 16.80 4.73 1.34
N PRO A 103 16.93 4.88 0.00
CA PRO A 103 17.95 4.17 -0.75
C PRO A 103 19.33 4.55 -0.24
N SER A 104 20.13 3.56 0.16
CA SER A 104 21.54 3.75 0.41
C SER A 104 22.34 2.68 -0.36
N PRO A 105 23.55 3.00 -0.87
CA PRO A 105 24.30 2.10 -1.75
C PRO A 105 24.62 0.72 -1.17
N ARG A 106 24.46 0.51 0.14
CA ARG A 106 24.73 -0.75 0.83
C ARG A 106 23.51 -1.31 1.57
N SER A 107 22.34 -0.67 1.45
CA SER A 107 21.11 -1.18 2.06
C SER A 107 20.49 -2.23 1.16
N ARG A 108 20.35 -3.44 1.70
CA ARG A 108 19.58 -4.51 1.08
C ARG A 108 18.09 -4.21 1.29
N MET A 109 17.50 -3.50 0.34
CA MET A 109 16.11 -3.08 0.43
C MET A 109 15.19 -4.16 -0.11
N ARG A 110 14.35 -4.73 0.75
CA ARG A 110 13.41 -5.79 0.37
C ARG A 110 12.52 -5.41 -0.81
N ALA A 111 12.09 -4.15 -0.94
CA ALA A 111 11.34 -3.71 -2.13
C ALA A 111 12.10 -3.91 -3.45
N VAL A 112 13.43 -3.73 -3.45
CA VAL A 112 14.25 -3.96 -4.66
C VAL A 112 14.39 -5.45 -4.94
N GLU A 113 14.48 -6.27 -3.90
CA GLU A 113 14.54 -7.72 -4.03
C GLU A 113 13.23 -8.30 -4.56
N ASP A 114 12.10 -7.87 -4.01
CA ASP A 114 10.76 -8.30 -4.44
C ASP A 114 10.53 -7.91 -5.92
N ILE A 115 10.98 -6.72 -6.35
CA ILE A 115 10.95 -6.33 -7.77
C ILE A 115 11.90 -7.20 -8.61
N GLY A 116 13.11 -7.48 -8.11
CA GLY A 116 14.08 -8.32 -8.80
C GLY A 116 13.55 -9.75 -9.04
N ALA A 117 12.90 -10.33 -8.04
CA ALA A 117 12.25 -11.63 -8.14
C ALA A 117 11.13 -11.62 -9.20
N CYS A 118 10.28 -10.60 -9.19
CA CYS A 118 9.23 -10.43 -10.20
C CYS A 118 9.78 -10.27 -11.62
N VAL A 119 10.88 -9.51 -11.81
CA VAL A 119 11.52 -9.39 -13.12
C VAL A 119 12.09 -10.75 -13.58
N ALA A 120 12.72 -11.50 -12.67
CA ALA A 120 13.25 -12.82 -12.99
C ALA A 120 12.14 -13.80 -13.42
N GLU A 121 10.99 -13.77 -12.74
CA GLU A 121 9.79 -14.54 -13.11
C GLU A 121 9.30 -14.19 -14.52
N ILE A 122 9.11 -12.90 -14.82
CA ILE A 122 8.68 -12.43 -16.14
C ILE A 122 9.64 -12.92 -17.25
N LEU A 123 10.96 -12.83 -17.02
CA LEU A 123 11.96 -13.27 -17.99
C LEU A 123 11.96 -14.79 -18.19
N ALA A 124 11.72 -15.57 -17.14
CA ALA A 124 11.59 -17.02 -17.22
C ALA A 124 10.36 -17.42 -18.05
N ASP A 125 9.22 -16.77 -17.83
CA ASP A 125 7.97 -17.00 -18.57
C ASP A 125 8.11 -16.69 -20.06
N VAL A 126 8.73 -15.56 -20.41
CA VAL A 126 8.98 -15.20 -21.82
C VAL A 126 9.88 -16.23 -22.49
N SER A 127 10.95 -16.64 -21.80
CA SER A 127 11.90 -17.64 -22.31
C SER A 127 11.24 -19.01 -22.51
N ALA A 128 10.30 -19.39 -21.65
CA ALA A 128 9.52 -20.62 -21.79
C ALA A 128 8.55 -20.53 -22.97
N GLY A 129 7.83 -19.41 -23.12
CA GLY A 129 6.93 -19.18 -24.25
C GLY A 129 7.62 -19.22 -25.61
N GLN A 130 8.86 -18.72 -25.70
CA GLN A 130 9.68 -18.80 -26.91
C GLN A 130 10.11 -20.23 -27.26
N ARG A 131 10.32 -21.10 -26.27
CA ARG A 131 10.64 -22.52 -26.51
C ARG A 131 9.45 -23.36 -26.96
N VAL A 132 8.24 -23.00 -26.52
CA VAL A 132 7.01 -23.69 -26.92
C VAL A 132 6.57 -23.29 -28.33
N ALA A 133 6.98 -22.10 -28.79
CA ALA A 133 6.68 -21.58 -30.12
C ALA A 133 7.70 -21.97 -31.22
N ALA A 134 8.80 -22.63 -30.85
CA ALA A 134 9.86 -23.10 -31.75
C ALA A 134 9.73 -24.61 -32.01
#